data_AF-A0A1B7HI53-F1
#
_entry.id   AF-A0A1B7HI53-F1
#
_cell.length_a   1.000
_cell.length_b   1.000
_cell.length_c   1.000
_cell.angle_alpha   90.00
_cell.angle_beta   90.00
_cell.angle_gamma   90.00
#
_symmetry.space_group_name_H-M   'P 1'
#
loop_
_entity.id
_entity.type
_entity.pdbx_description
1 polymer ?
#
loop_
_entity_poly.entity_id
_entity_poly.type
_entity_poly.pdbx_seq_one_letter_code
_entity_poly.pdbx_strand_id
1 'polypeptide(L)'
;MRDEIDSFTVVNDQGYMLTKNGDLYLSSKPFDDPRLEPGGSGIDYTITTKKGEKKINHILPGYGGGKWGKEYSSWNSFAGPDHWTTDAYRSNFQDIPNKVPKVKNYTGWDHMRCDMDFGRSTSEKQK
;
A
#
# COMPACT_ATOMS: atom_id res chain seq x y z
N MET A 1 15.55 -3.58 -11.90
CA MET A 1 14.34 -3.02 -11.27
C MET A 1 13.97 -1.65 -11.84
N ARG A 2 14.86 -0.63 -11.87
CA ARG A 2 14.52 0.69 -12.47
C ARG A 2 14.11 0.61 -13.94
N ASP A 3 14.73 -0.27 -14.73
CA ASP A 3 14.46 -0.39 -16.16
C ASP A 3 13.12 -1.06 -16.50
N GLU A 4 12.43 -1.64 -15.52
CA GLU A 4 11.12 -2.31 -15.69
C GLU A 4 9.95 -1.47 -15.20
N ILE A 5 10.23 -0.36 -14.52
CA ILE A 5 9.21 0.57 -14.02
C ILE A 5 8.89 1.57 -15.13
N ASP A 6 7.60 1.69 -15.46
CA ASP A 6 7.09 2.67 -16.41
C ASP A 6 6.85 4.01 -15.69
N SER A 7 6.15 3.98 -14.55
CA SER A 7 5.91 5.17 -13.75
C SER A 7 5.75 4.88 -12.27
N PHE A 8 6.04 5.89 -11.46
CA PHE A 8 5.70 5.93 -10.04
C PHE A 8 4.90 7.21 -9.79
N THR A 9 3.67 7.07 -9.33
CA THR A 9 2.73 8.19 -9.13
C THR A 9 2.23 8.16 -7.69
N VAL A 10 2.15 9.32 -7.05
CA VAL A 10 1.50 9.46 -5.73
C VAL A 10 0.26 10.33 -5.91
N VAL A 11 -0.90 9.83 -5.48
CA VAL A 11 -2.17 10.57 -5.50
C VAL A 11 -2.83 10.40 -4.14
N ASN A 12 -3.18 11.52 -3.48
CA ASN A 12 -3.81 11.52 -2.16
C ASN A 12 -3.06 10.62 -1.16
N ASP A 13 -1.74 10.78 -1.09
CA ASP A 13 -0.84 10.05 -0.18
C ASP A 13 -0.84 8.52 -0.33
N GLN A 14 -1.33 8.02 -1.48
CA GLN A 14 -1.21 6.63 -1.91
C GLN A 14 -0.27 6.54 -3.11
N GLY A 15 0.69 5.62 -3.05
CA GLY A 15 1.65 5.38 -4.13
C GLY A 15 1.18 4.29 -5.09
N TYR A 16 1.48 4.49 -6.37
CA TYR A 16 1.16 3.61 -7.48
C TYR A 16 2.41 3.43 -8.34
N MET A 17 2.84 2.19 -8.55
CA MET A 17 3.96 1.83 -9.41
C MET A 17 3.42 0.99 -10.57
N LEU A 18 3.55 1.52 -11.79
CA LEU A 18 3.19 0.82 -13.02
C LEU A 18 4.46 0.25 -13.65
N THR A 19 4.45 -1.03 -13.97
CA THR A 19 5.56 -1.65 -14.72
C THR A 19 5.34 -1.48 -16.22
N LYS A 20 6.42 -1.60 -17.00
CA LYS A 20 6.35 -1.60 -18.47
C LYS A 20 5.51 -2.75 -19.06
N ASN A 21 5.32 -3.81 -18.29
CA ASN A 21 4.46 -4.95 -18.65
C ASN A 21 2.98 -4.69 -18.33
N GLY A 22 2.65 -3.54 -17.72
CA GLY A 22 1.29 -3.17 -17.36
C GLY A 22 0.84 -3.62 -15.96
N ASP A 23 1.73 -4.19 -15.16
CA ASP A 23 1.41 -4.59 -13.79
C ASP A 23 1.33 -3.37 -12.88
N LEU A 24 0.24 -3.29 -12.11
CA LEU A 24 0.04 -2.25 -11.12
C LEU A 24 0.40 -2.75 -9.73
N TYR A 25 1.32 -2.06 -9.08
CA TYR A 25 1.63 -2.20 -7.66
C TYR A 25 1.19 -0.94 -6.93
N LEU A 26 0.66 -1.09 -5.72
CA LEU A 26 0.20 0.08 -4.96
C LEU A 26 0.41 -0.10 -3.46
N SER A 27 0.50 1.03 -2.76
CA SER A 27 0.47 1.07 -1.30
C SER A 27 -0.95 1.04 -0.78
N SER A 28 -1.11 0.84 0.53
CA SER A 28 -2.37 1.16 1.21
C SER A 28 -2.74 2.64 1.08
N LYS A 29 -4.03 2.92 1.30
CA LYS A 29 -4.56 4.27 1.54
C LYS A 29 -3.92 4.90 2.80
N PRO A 30 -3.95 6.25 2.95
CA PRO A 30 -3.21 6.96 4.00
C PRO A 30 -3.83 6.93 5.39
N PHE A 31 -4.14 5.73 5.86
CA PHE A 31 -4.63 5.48 7.20
C PHE A 31 -4.41 4.01 7.59
N ASP A 32 -4.36 3.76 8.89
CA ASP A 32 -4.40 2.42 9.44
C ASP A 32 -5.84 1.97 9.68
N ASP A 33 -6.08 0.66 9.71
CA ASP A 33 -7.41 0.11 9.93
C ASP A 33 -7.75 0.15 11.44
N PRO A 34 -8.72 0.97 11.88
CA PRO A 34 -9.01 1.14 13.31
C PRO A 34 -9.48 -0.15 13.98
N ARG A 35 -9.95 -1.15 13.22
CA ARG A 35 -10.34 -2.45 13.76
C ARG A 35 -9.13 -3.26 14.24
N LEU A 36 -7.95 -2.98 13.71
CA LEU A 36 -6.69 -3.65 14.07
C LEU A 36 -5.86 -2.86 15.08
N GLU A 37 -6.28 -1.66 15.47
CA GLU A 37 -5.62 -0.88 16.52
C GLU A 37 -5.95 -1.43 17.92
N PRO A 38 -5.16 -1.11 18.98
CA PRO A 38 -5.44 -1.56 20.34
C PRO A 38 -6.86 -1.20 20.79
N GLY A 39 -7.62 -2.19 21.25
CA GLY A 39 -9.03 -2.03 21.63
C GLY A 39 -10.03 -2.11 20.46
N GLY A 40 -9.57 -2.34 19.23
CA GLY A 40 -10.41 -2.59 18.07
C GLY A 40 -11.15 -3.93 18.12
N SER A 41 -12.03 -4.15 17.15
CA SER A 41 -12.85 -5.37 17.07
C SER A 41 -12.13 -6.57 16.43
N GLY A 42 -11.01 -6.33 15.74
CA GLY A 42 -10.46 -7.29 14.80
C GLY A 42 -11.28 -7.38 13.52
N ILE A 43 -10.90 -8.30 12.64
CA ILE A 43 -11.53 -8.50 11.33
C ILE A 43 -11.90 -9.97 11.15
N ASP A 44 -13.19 -10.26 11.04
CA ASP A 44 -13.69 -11.55 10.59
C ASP A 44 -13.63 -11.64 9.07
N TYR A 45 -13.09 -12.74 8.55
CA TYR A 45 -13.03 -12.98 7.13
C TYR A 45 -13.22 -14.47 6.81
N THR A 46 -13.78 -14.73 5.63
CA THR A 46 -14.03 -16.09 5.15
C THR A 46 -13.17 -16.37 3.94
N ILE A 47 -12.42 -17.48 3.96
CA ILE A 47 -11.68 -17.99 2.81
C ILE A 47 -12.31 -19.28 2.34
N THR A 48 -12.38 -19.47 1.03
CA THR A 48 -12.73 -20.76 0.43
C THR A 48 -11.45 -21.55 0.23
N THR A 49 -11.35 -22.74 0.82
CA THR A 49 -10.18 -23.60 0.65
C THR A 49 -10.14 -24.17 -0.78
N LYS A 50 -8.99 -24.73 -1.19
CA LYS A 50 -8.86 -25.44 -2.48
C LYS A 50 -9.86 -26.60 -2.64
N LYS A 51 -10.46 -27.08 -1.55
CA LYS A 51 -11.48 -28.13 -1.53
C LYS A 51 -12.92 -27.58 -1.61
N GLY A 52 -13.09 -26.26 -1.72
CA GLY A 52 -14.40 -25.60 -1.76
C GLY A 52 -15.03 -25.32 -0.38
N GLU A 53 -14.33 -25.62 0.71
CA GLU A 53 -14.86 -25.42 2.07
C GLU A 53 -14.69 -23.97 2.51
N LYS A 54 -15.75 -23.37 3.07
CA LYS A 54 -15.68 -22.03 3.66
C LYS A 54 -15.10 -22.11 5.07
N LYS A 55 -13.98 -21.43 5.30
CA LYS A 55 -13.35 -21.32 6.61
C LYS A 55 -13.43 -19.87 7.09
N ILE A 56 -14.02 -19.70 8.27
CA ILE A 56 -14.07 -18.41 8.97
C ILE A 56 -12.78 -18.27 9.79
N ASN A 57 -12.15 -17.11 9.72
CA ASN A 57 -10.98 -16.75 10.50
C ASN A 57 -11.15 -15.34 11.04
N HIS A 58 -10.37 -15.01 12.08
CA HIS A 58 -10.42 -13.72 12.75
C HIS A 58 -9.00 -13.14 12.87
N ILE A 59 -8.81 -11.91 12.41
CA ILE A 59 -7.58 -11.14 12.62
C ILE A 59 -7.74 -10.37 13.94
N LEU A 60 -6.88 -10.66 14.91
CA LEU A 60 -6.92 -9.99 16.21
C LEU A 60 -6.44 -8.53 16.13
N PRO A 61 -7.00 -7.63 16.96
CA PRO A 61 -6.43 -6.30 17.18
C PRO A 61 -4.97 -6.37 17.65
N GLY A 62 -4.18 -5.36 17.30
CA GLY A 62 -2.73 -5.30 17.56
C GLY A 62 -1.88 -6.20 16.66
N TYR A 63 -2.49 -7.15 15.95
CA TYR A 63 -1.80 -8.00 14.98
C TYR A 63 -1.98 -7.45 13.58
N GLY A 64 -0.93 -6.77 13.10
CA GLY A 64 -0.82 -6.35 11.71
C GLY A 64 -1.28 -4.93 11.40
N GLY A 65 -1.65 -4.08 12.37
CA GLY A 65 -1.83 -2.63 12.16
C GLY A 65 -0.53 -1.91 11.76
N GLY A 66 -0.60 -0.61 11.43
CA GLY A 66 0.59 0.23 11.22
C GLY A 66 1.36 0.00 9.90
N LYS A 67 0.65 -0.35 8.82
CA LYS A 67 1.24 -0.69 7.52
C LYS A 67 1.10 0.40 6.45
N TRP A 68 0.50 1.54 6.78
CA TRP A 68 0.46 2.65 5.83
C TRP A 68 1.87 2.99 5.31
N GLY A 69 2.01 3.03 3.97
CA GLY A 69 3.24 3.37 3.27
C GLY A 69 4.37 2.33 3.34
N LYS A 70 4.20 1.23 4.09
CA LYS A 70 5.24 0.20 4.28
C LYS A 70 5.07 -1.01 3.37
N GLU A 71 3.89 -1.20 2.80
CA GLU A 71 3.60 -2.30 1.91
C GLU A 71 3.32 -1.81 0.51
N TYR A 72 3.98 -2.43 -0.47
CA TYR A 72 3.63 -2.37 -1.88
C TYR A 72 3.44 -3.80 -2.36
N SER A 73 2.28 -4.06 -2.95
CA SER A 73 2.03 -5.34 -3.60
C SER A 73 1.21 -5.13 -4.86
N SER A 74 1.11 -6.18 -5.67
CA SER A 74 0.32 -6.15 -6.88
C SER A 74 -1.15 -5.86 -6.55
N TRP A 75 -1.86 -5.16 -7.44
CA TRP A 75 -3.29 -4.94 -7.29
C TRP A 75 -4.06 -6.27 -7.14
N ASN A 76 -3.63 -7.31 -7.87
CA ASN A 76 -4.20 -8.65 -7.78
C ASN A 76 -4.09 -9.26 -6.38
N SER A 77 -3.05 -8.92 -5.61
CA SER A 77 -2.87 -9.39 -4.25
C SER A 77 -4.02 -8.98 -3.33
N PHE A 78 -4.61 -7.81 -3.60
CA PHE A 78 -5.55 -7.12 -2.71
C PHE A 78 -6.99 -7.11 -3.24
N ALA A 79 -7.19 -6.81 -4.52
CA ALA A 79 -8.51 -6.60 -5.12
C ALA A 79 -8.76 -7.46 -6.37
N GLY A 80 -7.82 -8.33 -6.73
CA GLY A 80 -8.04 -9.33 -7.77
C GLY A 80 -9.12 -10.34 -7.37
N PRO A 81 -9.74 -11.04 -8.34
CA PRO A 81 -10.79 -12.03 -8.08
C PRO A 81 -10.30 -13.16 -7.16
N ASP A 82 -9.02 -13.52 -7.25
CA ASP A 82 -8.35 -14.55 -6.44
C ASP A 82 -7.25 -13.92 -5.58
N HIS A 83 -7.57 -12.83 -4.87
CA HIS A 83 -6.64 -12.19 -3.97
C HIS A 83 -6.12 -13.19 -2.90
N TRP A 84 -4.82 -13.12 -2.58
CA TRP A 84 -4.17 -14.14 -1.74
C TRP A 84 -3.62 -13.62 -0.41
N THR A 85 -3.64 -12.31 -0.16
CA THR A 85 -3.29 -11.76 1.16
C THR A 85 -4.54 -11.54 2.02
N THR A 86 -4.36 -11.64 3.33
CA THR A 86 -5.35 -11.23 4.32
C THR A 86 -5.43 -9.70 4.47
N ASP A 87 -4.45 -8.95 3.95
CA ASP A 87 -4.52 -7.49 3.91
C ASP A 87 -5.68 -7.00 3.03
N ALA A 88 -6.15 -7.83 2.10
CA ALA A 88 -7.35 -7.63 1.29
C ALA A 88 -8.65 -7.49 2.09
N TYR A 89 -8.67 -7.70 3.41
CA TYR A 89 -9.85 -7.49 4.26
C TYR A 89 -9.81 -6.17 5.05
N ARG A 90 -8.71 -5.42 4.91
CA ARG A 90 -8.49 -4.17 5.64
C ARG A 90 -9.07 -2.99 4.87
N SER A 91 -9.61 -2.01 5.59
CA SER A 91 -10.27 -0.83 5.03
C SER A 91 -9.34 0.00 4.15
N ASN A 92 -8.05 0.06 4.50
CA ASN A 92 -7.03 0.79 3.75
C ASN A 92 -6.53 0.08 2.48
N PHE A 93 -6.99 -1.15 2.22
CA PHE A 93 -6.78 -1.88 0.96
C PHE A 93 -8.10 -2.18 0.21
N GLN A 94 -9.25 -1.74 0.72
CA GLN A 94 -10.53 -1.81 -0.01
C GLN A 94 -10.64 -0.71 -1.05
N ASP A 95 -11.45 -0.94 -2.08
CA ASP A 95 -11.82 0.05 -3.11
C ASP A 95 -10.60 0.76 -3.73
N ILE A 96 -9.53 -0.02 -3.93
CA ILE A 96 -8.31 0.45 -4.59
C ILE A 96 -8.47 0.39 -6.11
N PRO A 97 -8.03 1.43 -6.84
CA PRO A 97 -8.22 1.48 -8.28
C PRO A 97 -7.34 0.45 -9.00
N ASN A 98 -7.87 -0.15 -10.06
CA ASN A 98 -7.13 -1.11 -10.92
C ASN A 98 -6.26 -0.43 -11.99
N LYS A 99 -6.08 0.88 -11.89
CA LYS A 99 -5.24 1.71 -12.76
C LYS A 99 -4.74 2.91 -11.98
N VAL A 100 -3.63 3.48 -12.44
CA VAL A 100 -3.09 4.72 -11.86
C VAL A 100 -4.16 5.83 -11.99
N PRO A 101 -4.61 6.47 -10.89
CA PRO A 101 -5.56 7.57 -10.96
C PRO A 101 -5.01 8.73 -11.77
N LYS A 102 -5.89 9.47 -12.46
CA LYS A 102 -5.49 10.73 -13.08
C LYS A 102 -5.10 11.72 -12.00
N VAL A 103 -3.85 12.17 -12.06
CA VAL A 103 -3.37 13.29 -11.27
C VAL A 103 -4.13 14.54 -11.70
N LYS A 104 -4.90 15.14 -10.79
CA LYS A 104 -5.63 16.40 -11.03
C LYS A 104 -5.09 17.47 -10.09
N ASN A 105 -4.82 18.66 -10.60
CA ASN A 105 -4.36 19.81 -9.82
C ASN A 105 -3.13 19.51 -8.94
N TYR A 106 -2.17 18.75 -9.47
CA TYR A 106 -0.91 18.51 -8.75
C TYR A 106 -0.16 19.82 -8.58
N THR A 107 -0.11 20.29 -7.34
CA THR A 107 0.71 21.43 -6.92
C THR A 107 2.02 20.96 -6.28
N GLY A 108 2.31 19.66 -6.35
CA GLY A 108 3.48 19.03 -5.73
C GLY A 108 4.77 19.23 -6.54
N TRP A 109 5.88 18.80 -5.96
CA TRP A 109 7.22 19.00 -6.49
C TRP A 109 7.44 18.13 -7.74
N ASP A 110 7.81 18.73 -8.87
CA ASP A 110 8.13 18.00 -10.13
C ASP A 110 9.41 17.14 -10.01
N HIS A 111 10.21 17.39 -8.97
CA HIS A 111 11.42 16.64 -8.66
C HIS A 111 11.52 16.43 -7.15
N MET A 112 11.26 15.21 -6.67
CA MET A 112 11.74 14.80 -5.35
C MET A 112 13.27 14.81 -5.39
N ARG A 113 13.88 15.90 -4.95
CA ARG A 113 15.33 15.96 -4.74
C ARG A 113 15.57 15.61 -3.27
N CYS A 114 15.99 14.36 -3.00
CA CYS A 114 16.58 14.05 -1.70
C CYS A 114 17.87 14.86 -1.58
N ASP A 115 17.84 15.90 -0.73
CA ASP A 115 19.05 16.56 -0.25
C ASP A 115 19.59 15.71 0.91
N MET A 116 20.63 14.93 0.61
CA MET A 116 21.31 14.05 1.59
C MET A 116 22.01 14.83 2.71
N ASP A 117 22.15 16.15 2.57
CA ASP A 117 22.75 17.04 3.56
C ASP A 117 21.70 17.82 4.37
N PHE A 118 20.41 17.58 4.11
CA PHE A 118 19.32 18.12 4.89
C PHE A 118 19.27 17.41 6.25
N GLY A 119 19.68 18.11 7.31
CA GLY A 119 19.78 17.57 8.67
C GLY A 119 21.21 17.30 9.16
N ARG A 120 22.23 17.46 8.32
CA ARG A 120 23.64 17.40 8.75
C ARG A 120 24.08 18.69 9.45
N SER A 121 24.79 18.55 10.56
CA SER A 121 25.44 19.67 11.25
C SER A 121 26.53 20.30 10.38
N THR A 122 26.89 21.55 10.63
CA THR A 122 27.90 22.30 9.84
C THR A 122 29.26 21.60 9.77
N SER A 123 29.60 20.79 10.77
CA SER A 123 30.82 19.96 10.78
C SER A 123 30.77 18.74 9.86
N GLU A 124 29.58 18.23 9.53
CA GLU A 124 29.39 17.02 8.72
C GLU A 124 29.30 17.31 7.22
N LYS A 125 29.18 18.58 6.83
CA LYS A 125 29.14 19.03 5.44
C LYS A 125 30.52 19.33 4.84
N GLN A 126 31.58 19.34 5.65
CA GLN A 126 32.95 19.71 5.25
C GLN A 126 33.91 18.51 5.14
N LYS A 127 33.41 17.28 5.23
CA LYS A 127 34.20 16.05 5.10
C LYS A 127 33.76 15.26 3.88
#